data_AF-A0A6B2DKW8-F1
#
_entry.id   AF-A0A6B2DKW8-F1
#
_cell.length_a   1.000
_cell.length_b   1.000
_cell.length_c   1.000
_cell.angle_alpha   90.00
_cell.angle_beta   90.00
_cell.angle_gamma   90.00
#
_symmetry.space_group_name_H-M   'P 1'
#
loop_
_entity.id
_entity.type
_entity.pdbx_description
1 polymer ?
#
loop_
_entity_poly.entity_id
_entity_poly.type
_entity_poly.pdbx_seq_one_letter_code
_entity_poly.pdbx_strand_id
1 'polypeptide(L)'
;MSTSVSPDLRRIWRGARIPLALVVLIFAAGALLLLGRGEQTHGALEPGSYEPGGAHALAKLLRDQGVDIRTAHTMAEADDVAGENATLLVTQPDLVPAKRLETLRERSADVVLVTPGTRTLQESLPLVRREGDSEVGPLSPQCTVAAAVAAGDVTLGGTGYASPGARSC
;
A
#
# COMPACT_ATOMS: atom_id res chain seq x y z
N MET A 1 -76.91 -2.75 -6.87
CA MET A 1 -75.95 -1.72 -6.45
C MET A 1 -74.63 -2.40 -6.08
N SER A 2 -73.55 -2.14 -6.80
CA SER A 2 -72.20 -2.58 -6.41
C SER A 2 -71.33 -1.35 -6.23
N THR A 3 -71.08 -0.96 -4.98
CA THR A 3 -70.20 0.17 -4.65
C THR A 3 -68.75 -0.31 -4.70
N SER A 4 -68.00 0.19 -5.68
CA SER A 4 -66.55 0.07 -5.76
C SER A 4 -65.91 0.76 -4.54
N VAL A 5 -65.32 -0.01 -3.64
CA VAL A 5 -64.47 0.50 -2.56
C VAL A 5 -63.06 0.64 -3.16
N SER A 6 -62.75 1.82 -3.65
CA SER A 6 -61.40 2.16 -4.08
C SER A 6 -60.49 2.17 -2.84
N PRO A 7 -59.43 1.34 -2.75
CA PRO A 7 -58.51 1.42 -1.64
C PRO A 7 -57.79 2.76 -1.72
N ASP A 8 -57.91 3.56 -0.65
CA ASP A 8 -57.24 4.84 -0.49
C ASP A 8 -55.75 4.74 -0.87
N LEU A 9 -55.39 5.19 -2.08
CA LEU A 9 -54.00 5.27 -2.56
C LEU A 9 -53.13 5.97 -1.51
N ARG A 10 -53.68 6.95 -0.79
CA ARG A 10 -53.01 7.71 0.28
C ARG A 10 -52.59 6.84 1.48
N ARG A 11 -53.30 5.76 1.79
CA ARG A 11 -52.98 4.86 2.91
C ARG A 11 -51.85 3.89 2.54
N ILE A 12 -51.90 3.35 1.32
CA ILE A 12 -50.83 2.51 0.75
C ILE A 12 -49.55 3.32 0.59
N TRP A 13 -49.67 4.58 0.14
CA TRP A 13 -48.54 5.48 -0.06
C TRP A 13 -47.91 6.03 1.23
N ARG A 14 -48.61 5.93 2.38
CA ARG A 14 -47.99 6.15 3.70
C ARG A 14 -47.33 4.88 4.24
N GLY A 15 -47.98 3.72 4.05
CA GLY A 15 -47.44 2.42 4.47
C GLY A 15 -46.19 2.00 3.70
N ALA A 16 -46.08 2.33 2.41
CA ALA A 16 -44.93 2.00 1.57
C ALA A 16 -43.78 3.03 1.66
N ARG A 17 -44.05 4.25 2.14
CA ARG A 17 -43.03 5.30 2.25
C ARG A 17 -42.01 5.04 3.35
N ILE A 18 -42.45 4.49 4.48
CA ILE A 18 -41.56 4.17 5.60
C ILE A 18 -40.54 3.10 5.19
N PRO A 19 -40.93 1.92 4.64
CA PRO A 19 -39.95 0.94 4.19
C PRO A 19 -39.11 1.46 3.03
N LEU A 20 -39.68 2.25 2.10
CA LEU A 20 -38.90 2.86 1.02
C LEU A 20 -37.85 3.84 1.54
N ALA A 21 -38.19 4.69 2.52
CA ALA A 21 -37.25 5.61 3.15
C ALA A 21 -36.15 4.85 3.90
N LEU A 22 -36.50 3.73 4.55
CA LEU A 22 -35.54 2.85 5.23
C LEU A 22 -34.58 2.19 4.23
N VAL A 23 -35.08 1.71 3.09
CA VAL A 23 -34.25 1.16 2.00
C VAL A 23 -33.33 2.24 1.45
N VAL A 24 -33.85 3.45 1.15
CA VAL A 24 -33.03 4.57 0.68
C VAL A 24 -31.97 4.96 1.71
N LEU A 25 -32.29 4.97 3.00
CA LEU A 25 -31.34 5.24 4.07
C LEU A 25 -30.22 4.18 4.12
N ILE A 26 -30.58 2.90 3.99
CA ILE A 26 -29.61 1.79 3.95
C ILE A 26 -28.71 1.93 2.71
N PHE A 27 -29.27 2.22 1.54
CA PHE A 27 -28.49 2.45 0.33
C PHE A 27 -27.59 3.68 0.44
N ALA A 28 -28.08 4.78 1.03
CA ALA A 28 -27.29 5.98 1.24
C ALA A 28 -26.14 5.73 2.24
N ALA A 29 -26.41 5.04 3.34
CA ALA A 29 -25.39 4.62 4.30
C ALA A 29 -24.37 3.67 3.65
N GLY A 30 -24.81 2.71 2.84
CA GLY A 30 -23.94 1.83 2.07
C GLY A 30 -23.08 2.59 1.07
N ALA A 31 -23.66 3.55 0.34
CA ALA A 31 -22.93 4.41 -0.59
C ALA A 31 -21.91 5.30 0.13
N LEU A 32 -22.27 5.90 1.26
CA LEU A 32 -21.36 6.66 2.12
C LEU A 32 -20.20 5.81 2.64
N LEU A 33 -20.45 4.56 3.01
CA LEU A 33 -19.42 3.61 3.42
C LEU A 33 -18.52 3.20 2.25
N LEU A 34 -19.06 3.05 1.04
CA LEU A 34 -18.28 2.75 -0.17
C LEU A 34 -17.45 3.95 -0.65
N LEU A 35 -17.94 5.17 -0.50
CA LEU A 35 -17.21 6.41 -0.81
C LEU A 35 -16.14 6.73 0.24
N GLY A 36 -16.38 6.37 1.51
CA GLY A 36 -15.44 6.57 2.61
C GLY A 36 -14.38 5.47 2.74
N ARG A 37 -14.66 4.27 2.22
CA ARG A 37 -13.62 3.27 1.97
C ARG A 37 -12.90 3.70 0.70
N GLY A 38 -11.81 4.46 0.85
CA GLY A 38 -10.77 4.53 -0.18
C GLY A 38 -10.54 3.12 -0.72
N GLU A 39 -10.42 3.01 -2.03
CA GLU A 39 -10.31 1.75 -2.78
C GLU A 39 -9.60 0.72 -1.91
N GLN A 40 -10.25 -0.42 -1.65
CA GLN A 40 -9.54 -1.54 -1.03
C GLN A 40 -8.42 -1.86 -2.03
N THR A 41 -7.25 -1.28 -1.81
CA THR A 41 -6.13 -1.37 -2.73
C THR A 41 -5.56 -2.74 -2.46
N HIS A 42 -5.75 -3.63 -3.43
CA HIS A 42 -5.23 -4.99 -3.38
C HIS A 42 -3.82 -4.95 -3.93
N GLY A 43 -2.86 -5.55 -3.24
CA GLY A 43 -1.48 -5.47 -3.65
C GLY A 43 -0.50 -5.80 -2.52
N ALA A 44 0.60 -6.44 -2.88
CA ALA A 44 1.70 -6.63 -1.96
C ALA A 44 2.24 -5.27 -1.50
N LEU A 45 2.44 -5.13 -0.20
CA LEU A 45 2.96 -3.93 0.48
C LEU A 45 2.06 -2.71 0.41
N GLU A 46 0.76 -2.90 0.19
CA GLU A 46 -0.18 -1.80 0.10
C GLU A 46 -0.64 -1.32 1.49
N PRO A 47 -0.51 -0.02 1.84
CA PRO A 47 -0.89 0.50 3.16
C PRO A 47 -2.38 0.36 3.52
N GLY A 48 -3.25 0.23 2.52
CA GLY A 48 -4.69 0.00 2.69
C GLY A 48 -5.10 -1.47 2.83
N SER A 49 -4.21 -2.41 2.48
CA SER A 49 -4.54 -3.84 2.43
C SER A 49 -4.35 -4.54 3.77
N TYR A 50 -5.36 -5.30 4.18
CA TYR A 50 -5.36 -6.17 5.36
C TYR A 50 -4.96 -7.62 5.03
N GLU A 51 -4.61 -7.91 3.79
CA GLU A 51 -4.17 -9.24 3.37
C GLU A 51 -2.81 -9.58 4.01
N PRO A 52 -2.43 -10.87 4.11
CA PRO A 52 -1.13 -11.27 4.67
C PRO A 52 0.09 -10.61 3.98
N GLY A 53 -0.06 -10.23 2.70
CA GLY A 53 0.96 -9.50 1.94
C GLY A 53 0.83 -7.97 2.00
N GLY A 54 -0.17 -7.42 2.70
CA GLY A 54 -0.42 -5.98 2.81
C GLY A 54 0.48 -5.30 3.83
N ALA A 55 0.58 -3.96 3.75
CA ALA A 55 1.39 -3.15 4.65
C ALA A 55 0.56 -2.39 5.69
N HIS A 56 -0.73 -2.70 5.87
CA HIS A 56 -1.60 -1.89 6.74
C HIS A 56 -1.11 -1.80 8.19
N ALA A 57 -0.69 -2.92 8.79
CA ALA A 57 -0.19 -2.93 10.16
C ALA A 57 1.07 -2.06 10.31
N LEU A 58 2.00 -2.17 9.36
CA LEU A 58 3.23 -1.36 9.34
C LEU A 58 2.90 0.12 9.13
N ALA A 59 2.02 0.43 8.17
CA ALA A 59 1.59 1.79 7.88
C ALA A 59 0.88 2.44 9.08
N LYS A 60 0.08 1.68 9.83
CA LYS A 60 -0.54 2.15 11.06
C LYS A 60 0.50 2.46 12.13
N LEU A 61 1.45 1.55 12.35
CA LEU A 61 2.53 1.75 13.32
C LEU A 61 3.38 2.99 12.99
N LEU A 62 3.77 3.17 11.72
CA LEU A 62 4.53 4.33 11.28
C LEU A 62 3.77 5.64 11.48
N ARG A 63 2.47 5.68 11.17
CA ARG A 63 1.63 6.86 11.44
C ARG A 63 1.54 7.16 12.94
N ASP A 64 1.46 6.13 13.78
CA ASP A 64 1.45 6.31 15.24
C ASP A 64 2.79 6.86 15.77
N GLN A 65 3.89 6.62 15.06
CA GLN A 65 5.20 7.23 15.30
C GLN A 65 5.35 8.62 14.66
N GLY A 66 4.29 9.18 14.09
CA GLY A 66 4.28 10.51 13.47
C GLY A 66 4.81 10.56 12.04
N VAL A 67 4.98 9.42 11.37
CA VAL A 67 5.38 9.37 9.96
C VAL A 67 4.17 9.64 9.07
N ASP A 68 4.27 10.68 8.23
CA ASP A 68 3.28 10.93 7.18
C ASP A 68 3.51 9.99 6.00
N ILE A 69 2.46 9.23 5.63
CA ILE A 69 2.52 8.25 4.54
C ILE A 69 1.58 8.72 3.44
N ARG A 70 2.17 9.08 2.30
CA ARG A 70 1.46 9.45 1.08
C ARG A 70 1.62 8.34 0.04
N THR A 71 0.52 7.69 -0.31
CA THR A 71 0.51 6.63 -1.32
C THR A 71 0.38 7.26 -2.72
N ALA A 72 1.15 6.75 -3.68
CA ALA A 72 1.03 7.10 -5.09
C ALA A 72 0.94 5.82 -5.92
N HIS A 73 -0.12 5.69 -6.71
CA HIS A 73 -0.37 4.54 -7.58
C HIS A 73 -0.01 4.83 -9.04
N THR A 74 0.19 6.11 -9.37
CA THR A 74 0.60 6.55 -10.70
C THR A 74 1.91 7.33 -10.67
N MET A 75 2.61 7.38 -11.81
CA MET A 75 3.86 8.16 -11.90
C MET A 75 3.62 9.66 -11.70
N ALA A 76 2.46 10.17 -12.13
CA ALA A 76 2.09 11.58 -11.95
C ALA A 76 1.88 11.91 -10.46
N GLU A 77 1.14 11.07 -9.73
CA GLU A 77 0.99 11.21 -8.28
C GLU A 77 2.33 11.13 -7.57
N ALA A 78 3.20 10.19 -7.97
CA ALA A 78 4.54 10.05 -7.41
C ALA A 78 5.35 11.34 -7.62
N ASP A 79 5.21 11.99 -8.77
CA ASP A 79 5.88 13.25 -9.05
C ASP A 79 5.38 14.41 -8.19
N ASP A 80 4.09 14.41 -7.84
CA ASP A 80 3.48 15.44 -6.97
C ASP A 80 3.84 15.24 -5.50
N VAL A 81 3.97 13.98 -5.04
CA VAL A 81 4.27 13.68 -3.64
C VAL A 81 5.76 13.57 -3.33
N ALA A 82 6.59 13.18 -4.30
CA ALA A 82 8.04 13.05 -4.09
C ALA A 82 8.67 14.43 -3.81
N GLY A 83 9.56 14.46 -2.81
CA GLY A 83 10.23 15.68 -2.40
C GLY A 83 11.58 15.40 -1.75
N GLU A 84 12.39 16.45 -1.67
CA GLU A 84 13.81 16.38 -1.29
C GLU A 84 14.06 15.88 0.14
N ASN A 85 13.03 15.87 0.99
CA ASN A 85 13.09 15.40 2.39
C ASN A 85 12.23 14.15 2.63
N ALA A 86 11.87 13.41 1.58
CA ALA A 86 11.03 12.22 1.68
C ALA A 86 11.81 10.93 1.36
N THR A 87 11.41 9.84 2.00
CA THR A 87 11.81 8.48 1.62
C THR A 87 10.82 7.93 0.62
N LEU A 88 11.29 7.57 -0.57
CA LEU A 88 10.47 6.95 -1.62
C LEU A 88 10.59 5.43 -1.56
N LEU A 89 9.48 4.74 -1.32
CA LEU A 89 9.38 3.28 -1.41
C LEU A 89 8.80 2.89 -2.78
N VAL A 90 9.52 2.08 -3.55
CA VAL A 90 9.06 1.52 -4.82
C VAL A 90 8.86 0.02 -4.66
N THR A 91 7.60 -0.42 -4.67
CA THR A 91 7.21 -1.82 -4.43
C THR A 91 7.45 -2.72 -5.64
N GLN A 92 7.39 -2.16 -6.86
CA GLN A 92 7.58 -2.89 -8.12
C GLN A 92 8.54 -2.12 -9.04
N PRO A 93 9.84 -2.10 -8.73
CA PRO A 93 10.83 -1.32 -9.46
C PRO A 93 10.95 -1.71 -10.95
N ASP A 94 10.69 -2.97 -11.31
CA ASP A 94 10.80 -3.47 -12.69
C ASP A 94 9.71 -2.94 -13.64
N LEU A 95 8.64 -2.34 -13.11
CA LEU A 95 7.60 -1.68 -13.91
C LEU A 95 7.93 -0.20 -14.16
N VAL A 96 8.93 0.35 -13.47
CA VAL A 96 9.32 1.76 -13.58
C VAL A 96 10.41 1.88 -14.64
N PRO A 97 10.24 2.73 -15.66
CA PRO A 97 11.31 3.00 -16.63
C PRO A 97 12.58 3.54 -15.96
N ALA A 98 13.74 3.02 -16.32
CA ALA A 98 15.03 3.35 -15.69
C ALA A 98 15.30 4.86 -15.59
N LYS A 99 15.12 5.60 -16.68
CA LYS A 99 15.30 7.07 -16.69
C LYS A 99 14.43 7.79 -15.65
N ARG A 100 13.23 7.25 -15.40
CA ARG A 100 12.30 7.86 -14.45
C ARG A 100 12.63 7.47 -13.02
N LEU A 101 13.07 6.24 -12.81
CA LEU A 101 13.61 5.80 -11.53
C LEU A 101 14.84 6.62 -11.12
N GLU A 102 15.72 6.96 -12.07
CA GLU A 102 16.84 7.89 -11.85
C GLU A 102 16.35 9.27 -11.40
N THR A 103 15.39 9.88 -12.11
CA THR A 103 14.88 11.20 -11.69
C THR A 103 14.22 11.16 -10.31
N LEU A 104 13.47 10.11 -9.99
CA LEU A 104 12.85 9.95 -8.67
C LEU A 104 13.90 9.80 -7.56
N ARG A 105 15.01 9.13 -7.85
CA ARG A 105 16.15 9.00 -6.94
C ARG A 105 16.88 10.31 -6.72
N GLU A 106 17.03 11.14 -7.75
CA GLU A 106 17.64 12.47 -7.62
C GLU A 106 16.78 13.44 -6.82
N ARG A 107 15.45 13.25 -6.84
CA ARG A 107 14.48 14.12 -6.16
C ARG A 107 14.18 13.75 -4.71
N SER A 108 14.54 12.54 -4.28
CA SER A 108 14.19 12.00 -2.96
C SER A 108 15.44 11.91 -2.08
N ALA A 109 15.29 12.10 -0.77
CA ALA A 109 16.42 11.95 0.16
C ALA A 109 16.92 10.51 0.18
N ASP A 110 15.98 9.57 0.29
CA ASP A 110 16.23 8.14 0.37
C ASP A 110 15.29 7.40 -0.57
N VAL A 111 15.78 6.33 -1.20
CA VAL A 111 14.97 5.46 -2.05
C VAL A 111 15.15 4.01 -1.66
N VAL A 112 14.02 3.34 -1.41
CA VAL A 112 13.95 1.92 -1.07
C VAL A 112 13.27 1.18 -2.22
N LEU A 113 13.98 0.25 -2.85
CA LEU A 113 13.43 -0.61 -3.91
C LEU A 113 13.18 -1.99 -3.37
N VAL A 114 11.95 -2.49 -3.52
CA VAL A 114 11.60 -3.84 -3.10
C VAL A 114 11.93 -4.81 -4.22
N THR A 115 12.79 -5.77 -3.92
CA THR A 115 13.16 -6.89 -4.81
C THR A 115 13.44 -6.44 -6.26
N PRO A 116 14.38 -5.50 -6.51
CA PRO A 116 14.72 -5.08 -7.86
C PRO A 116 15.24 -6.25 -8.69
N GLY A 117 14.69 -6.41 -9.89
CA GLY A 117 15.11 -7.40 -10.86
C GLY A 117 16.41 -7.01 -11.55
N THR A 118 16.99 -7.97 -12.27
CA THR A 118 18.29 -7.83 -12.95
C THR A 118 18.34 -6.65 -13.92
N ARG A 119 17.24 -6.39 -14.63
CA ARG A 119 17.14 -5.25 -15.56
C ARG A 119 17.30 -3.93 -14.82
N THR A 120 16.52 -3.73 -13.75
CA THR A 120 16.55 -2.50 -12.95
C THR A 120 17.90 -2.30 -12.29
N LEU A 121 18.54 -3.38 -11.82
CA LEU A 121 19.91 -3.31 -11.30
C LEU A 121 20.91 -2.82 -12.36
N GLN A 122 20.87 -3.39 -13.57
CA GLN A 122 21.81 -3.00 -14.64
C GLN A 122 21.59 -1.58 -15.14
N GLU A 123 20.33 -1.17 -15.28
CA GLU A 123 19.98 0.13 -15.87
C GLU A 123 20.05 1.28 -14.85
N SER A 124 19.79 1.03 -13.56
CA SER A 124 19.67 2.09 -12.55
C SER A 124 20.59 1.95 -11.34
N LEU A 125 21.10 0.75 -11.04
CA LEU A 125 21.95 0.49 -9.86
C LEU A 125 23.22 -0.31 -10.23
N PRO A 126 24.12 0.23 -11.06
CA PRO A 126 25.23 -0.53 -11.63
C PRO A 126 26.24 -1.06 -10.59
N LEU A 127 26.24 -0.52 -9.37
CA LEU A 127 27.09 -0.97 -8.27
C LEU A 127 26.47 -2.09 -7.42
N VAL A 128 25.18 -2.36 -7.59
CA VAL A 128 24.44 -3.38 -6.84
C VAL A 128 24.34 -4.64 -7.71
N ARG A 129 24.72 -5.78 -7.15
CA ARG A 129 24.66 -7.07 -7.82
C ARG A 129 23.81 -8.03 -7.00
N ARG A 130 23.06 -8.88 -7.70
CA ARG A 130 22.36 -9.99 -7.07
C ARG A 130 23.40 -11.03 -6.62
N GLU A 131 23.31 -11.45 -5.37
CA GLU A 131 24.25 -12.40 -4.77
C GLU A 131 23.72 -13.85 -4.83
N GLY A 132 22.40 -14.02 -4.65
CA GLY A 132 21.76 -15.33 -4.69
C GLY A 132 20.38 -15.31 -4.05
N ASP A 133 19.81 -16.49 -3.84
CA ASP A 133 18.60 -16.68 -3.05
C ASP A 133 18.91 -17.45 -1.78
N SER A 134 18.18 -17.13 -0.73
CA SER A 134 18.22 -17.80 0.56
C SER A 134 16.85 -18.38 0.89
N GLU A 135 16.83 -19.50 1.61
CA GLU A 135 15.60 -20.08 2.10
C GLU A 135 14.99 -19.17 3.18
N VAL A 136 13.66 -19.07 3.21
CA VAL A 136 12.96 -18.26 4.21
C VAL A 136 12.98 -19.00 5.55
N GLY A 137 13.58 -18.38 6.56
CA GLY A 137 13.71 -18.96 7.89
C GLY A 137 14.03 -17.91 8.96
N PRO A 138 14.04 -18.31 10.25
CA PRO A 138 14.46 -17.43 11.33
C PRO A 138 15.96 -17.15 11.26
N LEU A 139 16.33 -15.87 11.28
CA LEU A 139 17.70 -15.38 11.32
C LEU A 139 17.89 -14.46 12.53
N SER A 140 18.96 -14.71 13.29
CA SER A 140 19.43 -13.83 14.36
C SER A 140 20.42 -12.80 13.81
N PRO A 141 20.45 -11.56 14.33
CA PRO A 141 21.35 -10.52 13.85
C PRO A 141 22.81 -10.87 14.16
N GLN A 142 23.64 -11.01 13.12
CA GLN A 142 25.07 -11.36 13.27
C GLN A 142 25.99 -10.13 13.29
N CYS A 143 25.44 -8.94 13.58
CA CYS A 143 26.15 -7.67 13.50
C CYS A 143 25.75 -6.72 14.64
N THR A 144 26.49 -5.62 14.79
CA THR A 144 26.26 -4.60 15.83
C THR A 144 25.43 -3.40 15.35
N VAL A 145 24.76 -3.51 14.20
CA VAL A 145 23.87 -2.45 13.70
C VAL A 145 22.69 -2.33 14.65
N ALA A 146 22.51 -1.14 15.25
CA ALA A 146 21.51 -0.92 16.30
C ALA A 146 20.09 -1.34 15.89
N ALA A 147 19.69 -1.07 14.63
CA ALA A 147 18.39 -1.47 14.10
C ALA A 147 18.24 -3.00 14.01
N ALA A 148 19.28 -3.73 13.59
CA ALA A 148 19.26 -5.19 13.51
C ALA A 148 19.20 -5.83 14.91
N VAL A 149 19.97 -5.28 15.86
CA VAL A 149 19.93 -5.73 17.26
C VAL A 149 18.58 -5.45 17.91
N ALA A 150 17.98 -4.28 17.64
CA ALA A 150 16.65 -3.93 18.15
C ALA A 150 15.53 -4.80 17.55
N ALA A 151 15.66 -5.23 16.29
CA ALA A 151 14.72 -6.13 15.65
C ALA A 151 14.78 -7.55 16.25
N GLY A 152 15.95 -8.00 16.69
CA GLY A 152 16.15 -9.35 17.21
C GLY A 152 15.99 -10.41 16.11
N ASP A 153 15.51 -11.60 16.50
CA ASP A 153 15.28 -12.69 15.55
C ASP A 153 14.15 -12.36 14.58
N VAL A 154 14.41 -12.48 13.29
CA VAL A 154 13.48 -12.13 12.21
C VAL A 154 13.37 -13.27 11.20
N THR A 155 12.17 -13.53 10.68
CA THR A 155 11.99 -14.49 9.59
C THR A 155 12.27 -13.81 8.26
N LEU A 156 13.42 -14.12 7.65
CA LEU A 156 13.92 -13.50 6.43
C LEU A 156 14.38 -14.58 5.44
N GLY A 157 14.54 -14.18 4.18
CA GLY A 157 15.07 -15.01 3.10
C GLY A 157 14.83 -14.36 1.74
N GLY A 158 14.91 -15.14 0.67
CA GLY A 158 14.71 -14.65 -0.69
C GLY A 158 15.99 -14.07 -1.29
N THR A 159 15.83 -13.09 -2.18
CA THR A 159 16.94 -12.57 -3.00
C THR A 159 17.87 -11.66 -2.21
N GLY A 160 19.16 -12.02 -2.16
CA GLY A 160 20.24 -11.22 -1.59
C GLY A 160 20.91 -10.31 -2.61
N TYR A 161 21.42 -9.18 -2.12
CA TYR A 161 22.12 -8.17 -2.92
C TYR A 161 23.44 -7.76 -2.25
N ALA A 162 24.47 -7.56 -3.07
CA ALA A 162 25.77 -7.08 -2.66
C ALA A 162 26.10 -5.76 -3.37
N SER A 163 26.63 -4.79 -2.63
CA SER A 163 27.18 -3.55 -3.18
C SER A 163 28.43 -3.12 -2.42
N PRO A 164 29.33 -2.34 -3.03
CA PRO A 164 30.44 -1.72 -2.32
C PRO A 164 29.92 -0.92 -1.12
N GLY A 165 30.48 -1.17 0.07
CA GLY A 165 30.08 -0.49 1.30
C GLY A 165 28.80 -1.02 1.97
N ALA A 166 28.12 -2.01 1.39
CA ALA A 166 27.03 -2.71 2.07
C ALA A 166 27.58 -3.49 3.27
N ARG A 167 26.79 -3.55 4.34
CA ARG A 167 27.04 -4.42 5.50
C ARG A 167 25.96 -5.49 5.51
N SER A 168 26.38 -6.75 5.50
CA SER A 168 25.49 -7.86 5.79
C SER A 168 25.49 -8.17 7.28
N CYS A 169 24.31 -8.58 7.73
CA CYS A 169 23.98 -9.18 9.01
C CYS A 169 23.15 -10.43 8.65
#